data_AF-A0A3B8PY29-F1
#
_entry.id   AF-A0A3B8PY29-F1
#
_cell.length_a   1.000
_cell.length_b   1.000
_cell.length_c   1.000
_cell.angle_alpha   90.00
_cell.angle_beta   90.00
_cell.angle_gamma   90.00
#
_symmetry.space_group_name_H-M   'P 1'
#
loop_
_entity.id
_entity.type
_entity.pdbx_description
1 polymer ?
#
loop_
_entity_poly.entity_id
_entity_poly.type
_entity_poly.pdbx_seq_one_letter_code
_entity_poly.pdbx_strand_id
1 'polypeptide(L)'
;MALVLTAAYACLNAGIAGQKLVGPRTDIFQTARVTLGLLSADLRCACPLPKGAPFLGERRLIGDVSADNLDFATHNYTPRRPGEGDFCETSIFLDKDPRSGSLSLFRRRNPTLAFDPLSGGVREELATGVAGLRFEYYDGLDWYDSWGDPKAGSTKSEMATPKPNYVGMPDAVRITLLFGAKPTPREASMETEPPPEPPMAFQTIVRLNVPVVGSSSSSGSSAPSAPAEPAPDSPQ
;
A
#
# COMPACT_ATOMS: atom_id res chain seq x y z
N MET A 1 -19.33 -29.94 -48.30
CA MET A 1 -20.01 -29.11 -47.28
C MET A 1 -19.59 -29.46 -45.85
N ALA A 2 -19.59 -30.74 -45.42
CA ALA A 2 -19.24 -31.12 -44.03
C ALA A 2 -17.78 -30.81 -43.60
N LEU A 3 -16.81 -30.92 -44.51
CA LEU A 3 -15.40 -30.59 -44.22
C LEU A 3 -15.17 -29.11 -43.91
N VAL A 4 -15.92 -28.21 -44.57
CA VAL A 4 -15.82 -26.77 -44.34
C VAL A 4 -16.39 -26.39 -42.97
N LEU A 5 -17.52 -27.00 -42.60
CA LEU A 5 -18.16 -26.78 -41.29
C LEU A 5 -17.32 -27.31 -40.12
N THR A 6 -16.69 -28.47 -40.28
CA THR A 6 -15.83 -29.05 -39.24
C THR A 6 -14.54 -28.24 -39.05
N ALA A 7 -13.92 -27.78 -40.14
CA ALA A 7 -12.77 -26.88 -40.07
C ALA A 7 -13.12 -25.55 -39.40
N ALA A 8 -14.26 -24.94 -39.75
CA ALA A 8 -14.73 -23.71 -39.12
C ALA A 8 -15.01 -23.89 -37.62
N TYR A 9 -15.63 -25.01 -37.23
CA TYR A 9 -15.88 -25.33 -35.83
C TYR A 9 -14.58 -25.55 -35.03
N ALA A 10 -13.59 -26.22 -35.63
CA ALA A 10 -12.29 -26.42 -35.01
C ALA A 10 -11.57 -25.08 -34.76
N CYS A 11 -11.57 -24.16 -35.72
CA CYS A 11 -11.00 -22.82 -35.56
C CYS A 11 -11.71 -22.01 -34.47
N LEU A 12 -13.06 -22.07 -34.43
CA LEU A 12 -13.84 -21.38 -33.40
C LEU A 12 -13.54 -21.94 -32.00
N ASN A 13 -13.50 -23.26 -31.86
CA ASN A 13 -13.21 -23.91 -30.59
C ASN A 13 -11.78 -23.62 -30.11
N ALA A 14 -10.81 -23.61 -31.02
CA ALA A 14 -9.44 -23.20 -30.73
C ALA A 14 -9.38 -21.74 -30.26
N GLY A 15 -10.14 -20.84 -30.88
CA GLY A 15 -10.27 -19.44 -30.45
C GLY A 15 -10.85 -19.29 -29.05
N ILE A 16 -11.96 -19.98 -28.76
CA ILE A 16 -12.61 -19.97 -27.44
C ILE A 16 -11.69 -20.56 -26.36
N ALA A 17 -10.98 -21.66 -26.67
CA ALA A 17 -10.00 -22.27 -25.77
C ALA A 17 -8.85 -21.29 -25.47
N GLY A 18 -8.33 -20.60 -26.48
CA GLY A 18 -7.32 -19.56 -26.30
C GLY A 18 -7.81 -18.42 -25.42
N GLN A 19 -9.05 -17.95 -25.63
CA GLN A 19 -9.63 -16.88 -24.81
C GLN A 19 -9.79 -17.30 -23.35
N LYS A 20 -10.25 -18.52 -23.08
CA LYS A 20 -10.38 -19.05 -21.71
C LYS A 20 -9.04 -19.20 -20.99
N LEU A 21 -7.96 -19.43 -21.73
CA LEU A 21 -6.61 -19.53 -21.17
C LEU A 21 -6.02 -18.15 -20.85
N VAL A 22 -6.27 -17.15 -21.70
CA VAL A 22 -5.69 -15.80 -21.55
C VAL A 22 -6.50 -14.93 -20.56
N GLY A 23 -7.82 -15.04 -20.54
CA GLY A 23 -8.71 -14.19 -19.73
C GLY A 23 -8.32 -14.10 -18.24
N PRO A 24 -8.15 -15.23 -17.53
CA PRO A 24 -7.76 -15.19 -16.12
C PRO A 24 -6.41 -14.51 -15.86
N ARG A 25 -5.46 -14.63 -16.81
CA ARG A 25 -4.15 -13.96 -16.69
C ARG A 25 -4.32 -12.45 -16.84
N THR A 26 -5.09 -12.00 -17.83
CA THR A 26 -5.35 -10.56 -18.02
C THR A 26 -6.05 -9.94 -16.81
N ASP A 27 -6.94 -10.67 -16.16
CA ASP A 27 -7.62 -10.20 -14.94
C ASP A 27 -6.62 -9.98 -13.79
N ILE A 28 -5.64 -10.88 -13.63
CA ILE A 28 -4.59 -10.74 -12.62
C ILE A 28 -3.70 -9.52 -12.91
N PHE A 29 -3.29 -9.30 -14.16
CA PHE A 29 -2.52 -8.11 -14.55
C PHE A 29 -3.28 -6.80 -14.28
N GLN A 30 -4.57 -6.76 -14.62
CA GLN A 30 -5.39 -5.58 -14.38
C GLN A 30 -5.61 -5.32 -12.89
N THR A 31 -5.91 -6.38 -12.13
CA THR A 31 -6.07 -6.31 -10.68
C THR A 31 -4.77 -5.81 -10.05
N ALA A 32 -3.63 -6.42 -10.35
CA ALA A 32 -2.33 -6.00 -9.85
C ALA A 32 -2.04 -4.53 -10.17
N ARG A 33 -2.31 -4.08 -11.41
CA ARG A 33 -2.11 -2.68 -11.81
C ARG A 33 -2.97 -1.71 -11.00
N VAL A 34 -4.26 -2.02 -10.82
CA VAL A 34 -5.18 -1.16 -10.06
C VAL A 34 -4.78 -1.13 -8.59
N THR A 35 -4.54 -2.30 -7.99
CA THR A 35 -4.11 -2.43 -6.59
C THR A 35 -2.82 -1.68 -6.33
N LEU A 36 -1.76 -1.91 -7.12
CA LEU A 36 -0.50 -1.19 -6.97
C LEU A 36 -0.66 0.32 -7.18
N GLY A 37 -1.54 0.74 -8.09
CA GLY A 37 -1.86 2.15 -8.29
C GLY A 37 -2.50 2.80 -7.06
N LEU A 38 -3.45 2.10 -6.42
CA LEU A 38 -4.11 2.54 -5.19
C LEU A 38 -3.10 2.64 -4.03
N LEU A 39 -2.31 1.58 -3.80
CA LEU A 39 -1.28 1.58 -2.75
C LEU A 39 -0.24 2.68 -2.98
N SER A 40 0.17 2.88 -4.24
CA SER A 40 1.12 3.94 -4.60
C SER A 40 0.55 5.34 -4.35
N ALA A 41 -0.75 5.55 -4.59
CA ALA A 41 -1.40 6.82 -4.30
C ALA A 41 -1.44 7.09 -2.79
N ASP A 42 -1.79 6.07 -2.00
CA ASP A 42 -1.83 6.18 -0.53
C ASP A 42 -0.44 6.52 0.04
N LEU A 43 0.60 5.82 -0.42
CA LEU A 43 1.99 6.01 0.04
C LEU A 43 2.60 7.34 -0.41
N ARG A 44 2.27 7.86 -1.60
CA ARG A 44 2.75 9.18 -2.03
C ARG A 44 2.22 10.33 -1.17
N CYS A 45 1.06 10.13 -0.57
CA CYS A 45 0.43 11.08 0.35
C CYS A 45 0.64 10.72 1.82
N ALA A 46 1.56 9.78 2.11
CA ALA A 46 1.88 9.39 3.47
C ALA A 46 2.52 10.55 4.23
N CYS A 47 2.06 10.80 5.45
CA CYS A 47 2.52 11.92 6.26
C CYS A 47 2.94 11.48 7.68
N PRO A 48 3.99 12.09 8.25
CA PRO A 48 4.38 11.82 9.62
C PRO A 48 3.39 12.49 10.58
N LEU A 49 2.74 11.71 11.44
CA LEU A 49 1.77 12.24 12.39
C LEU A 49 2.36 12.43 13.79
N PRO A 50 2.25 13.62 14.41
CA PRO A 50 2.98 13.96 15.63
C PRO A 50 2.47 13.28 16.92
N LYS A 51 1.34 12.55 16.90
CA LYS A 51 0.70 11.98 18.10
C LYS A 51 0.23 10.53 17.92
N GLY A 52 1.15 9.63 17.58
CA GLY A 52 0.97 8.20 17.88
C GLY A 52 0.63 7.26 16.73
N ALA A 53 0.62 7.72 15.48
CA ALA A 53 0.55 6.84 14.30
C ALA A 53 1.87 6.91 13.51
N PRO A 54 2.97 6.29 14.01
CA PRO A 54 4.21 6.22 13.27
C PRO A 54 4.01 5.37 12.01
N PHE A 55 4.81 5.63 10.98
CA PHE A 55 4.91 4.73 9.84
C PHE A 55 5.52 3.42 10.31
N LEU A 56 4.73 2.34 10.30
CA LEU A 56 5.09 1.04 10.85
C LEU A 56 4.96 -0.02 9.76
N GLY A 57 6.10 -0.61 9.42
CA GLY A 57 6.21 -1.72 8.48
C GLY A 57 6.68 -2.97 9.20
N GLU A 58 5.78 -3.94 9.39
CA GLU A 58 6.08 -5.19 10.09
C GLU A 58 6.11 -6.37 9.12
N ARG A 59 7.15 -7.20 9.25
CA ARG A 59 7.19 -8.49 8.59
C ARG A 59 6.26 -9.47 9.29
N ARG A 60 5.28 -9.97 8.56
CA ARG A 60 4.33 -10.95 9.07
C ARG A 60 4.26 -12.14 8.13
N LEU A 61 4.15 -13.33 8.71
CA LEU A 61 3.95 -14.58 7.99
C LEU A 61 2.57 -15.13 8.33
N ILE A 62 1.83 -15.59 7.32
CA ILE A 62 0.58 -16.33 7.51
C ILE A 62 0.80 -17.76 7.01
N GLY A 63 1.18 -18.65 7.92
CA GLY A 63 1.72 -19.97 7.54
C GLY A 63 3.14 -19.80 7.01
N ASP A 64 3.36 -20.18 5.75
CA ASP A 64 4.65 -20.05 5.06
C ASP A 64 4.68 -18.91 4.03
N VAL A 65 3.63 -18.08 4.03
CA VAL A 65 3.44 -16.99 3.05
C VAL A 65 3.83 -15.64 3.67
N SER A 66 4.67 -14.88 2.96
CA SER A 66 4.94 -13.46 3.24
C SER A 66 3.67 -12.65 3.17
N ALA A 67 3.29 -12.03 4.28
CA ALA A 67 2.03 -11.33 4.48
C ALA A 67 2.27 -10.08 5.33
N ASP A 68 3.26 -9.28 4.90
CA ASP A 68 3.71 -8.09 5.62
C ASP A 68 2.54 -7.13 5.90
N ASN A 69 2.63 -6.44 7.03
CA ASN A 69 1.67 -5.41 7.43
C ASN A 69 2.31 -4.04 7.32
N LEU A 70 1.55 -3.06 6.85
CA LEU A 70 2.00 -1.69 6.71
C LEU A 70 0.92 -0.72 7.21
N ASP A 71 1.24 0.01 8.27
CA ASP A 71 0.39 0.99 8.94
C ASP A 71 1.00 2.40 8.82
N PHE A 72 0.24 3.37 8.35
CA PHE A 72 0.69 4.74 8.18
C PHE A 72 -0.48 5.73 8.06
N ALA A 73 -0.23 7.01 8.33
CA ALA A 73 -1.19 8.07 8.06
C ALA A 73 -1.03 8.60 6.63
N THR A 74 -2.15 8.89 5.96
CA THR A 74 -2.18 9.46 4.60
C THR A 74 -3.21 10.59 4.47
N HIS A 75 -2.91 11.55 3.61
CA HIS A 75 -3.86 12.56 3.14
C HIS A 75 -4.69 12.11 1.94
N ASN A 76 -4.45 10.91 1.39
CA ASN A 76 -5.25 10.37 0.29
C ASN A 76 -6.61 9.83 0.78
N TYR A 77 -7.41 10.72 1.36
CA TYR A 77 -8.72 10.42 1.90
C TYR A 77 -9.72 11.52 1.59
N THR A 78 -10.95 11.14 1.29
CA THR A 78 -12.05 12.09 1.09
C THR A 78 -13.06 11.87 2.21
N PRO A 79 -13.18 12.83 3.15
CA PRO A 79 -14.18 12.80 4.20
C PRO A 79 -15.59 12.61 3.62
N ARG A 80 -16.34 11.67 4.19
CA ARG A 80 -17.73 11.36 3.85
C ARG A 80 -18.71 11.80 4.94
N ARG A 81 -18.25 11.98 6.18
CA ARG A 81 -19.10 12.34 7.32
C ARG A 81 -18.58 13.59 8.04
N PRO A 82 -19.47 14.38 8.67
CA PRO A 82 -19.07 15.46 9.55
C PRO A 82 -18.16 14.95 10.68
N GLY A 83 -17.05 15.65 10.93
CA GLY A 83 -16.08 15.30 11.99
C GLY A 83 -14.97 14.35 11.54
N GLU A 84 -14.96 13.90 10.29
CA GLU A 84 -13.80 13.22 9.70
C GLU A 84 -12.72 14.25 9.30
N GLY A 85 -11.46 13.94 9.59
CA GLY A 85 -10.33 14.80 9.23
C GLY A 85 -9.84 14.57 7.80
N ASP A 86 -9.03 15.50 7.30
CA ASP A 86 -8.32 15.38 6.00
C ASP A 86 -7.15 14.38 6.03
N PHE A 87 -7.00 13.65 7.14
CA PHE A 87 -6.03 12.60 7.34
C PHE A 87 -6.76 11.31 7.70
N CYS A 88 -6.22 10.20 7.23
CA CYS A 88 -6.74 8.88 7.51
C CYS A 88 -5.57 7.94 7.82
N GLU A 89 -5.71 7.17 8.89
CA GLU A 89 -4.82 6.06 9.15
C GLU A 89 -5.19 4.90 8.23
N THR A 90 -4.19 4.40 7.50
CA THR A 90 -4.33 3.34 6.52
C THR A 90 -3.46 2.15 6.91
N SER A 91 -4.08 0.97 6.88
CA SER A 91 -3.43 -0.31 7.17
C SER A 91 -3.56 -1.25 5.99
N ILE A 92 -2.46 -1.80 5.52
CA ILE A 92 -2.43 -2.75 4.40
C ILE A 92 -1.95 -4.10 4.93
N PHE A 93 -2.78 -5.12 4.78
CA PHE A 93 -2.46 -6.46 5.26
C PHE A 93 -3.11 -7.53 4.39
N LEU A 94 -2.56 -8.74 4.45
CA LEU A 94 -3.22 -9.94 3.93
C LEU A 94 -4.06 -10.61 5.01
N ASP A 95 -5.18 -11.17 4.59
CA ASP A 95 -6.01 -12.02 5.44
C ASP A 95 -6.55 -13.19 4.63
N LYS A 96 -6.83 -14.30 5.34
CA LYS A 96 -7.39 -15.50 4.72
C LYS A 96 -8.90 -15.39 4.67
N ASP A 97 -9.48 -15.62 3.50
CA ASP A 97 -10.92 -15.82 3.40
C ASP A 97 -11.29 -17.19 4.02
N PRO A 98 -12.12 -17.24 5.07
CA PRO A 98 -12.50 -18.49 5.73
C PRO A 98 -13.28 -19.44 4.82
N ARG A 99 -13.88 -18.95 3.71
CA ARG A 99 -14.66 -19.78 2.79
C ARG A 99 -13.81 -20.42 1.70
N SER A 100 -12.96 -19.62 1.05
CA SER A 100 -12.14 -20.11 -0.07
C SER A 100 -10.75 -20.60 0.34
N GLY A 101 -10.28 -20.28 1.56
CA GLY A 101 -8.91 -20.49 2.00
C GLY A 101 -7.87 -19.65 1.24
N SER A 102 -8.32 -18.81 0.30
CA SER A 102 -7.45 -17.93 -0.47
C SER A 102 -7.08 -16.69 0.35
N LEU A 103 -5.91 -16.15 0.08
CA LEU A 103 -5.45 -14.89 0.68
C LEU A 103 -5.97 -13.72 -0.15
N SER A 104 -6.55 -12.75 0.53
CA SER A 104 -7.01 -11.49 -0.04
C SER A 104 -6.23 -10.33 0.58
N LEU A 105 -5.93 -9.33 -0.24
CA LEU A 105 -5.32 -8.08 0.19
C LEU A 105 -6.40 -7.12 0.66
N PHE A 106 -6.23 -6.62 1.87
CA PHE A 106 -7.11 -5.64 2.46
C PHE A 106 -6.40 -4.34 2.71
N ARG A 107 -7.14 -3.26 2.52
CA ARG A 107 -6.79 -1.93 2.99
C ARG A 107 -7.84 -1.49 3.99
N ARG A 108 -7.44 -1.19 5.21
CA ARG A 108 -8.31 -0.55 6.20
C ARG A 108 -8.06 0.94 6.20
N ARG A 109 -9.13 1.72 6.30
CA ARG A 109 -9.10 3.17 6.44
C ARG A 109 -9.83 3.62 7.68
N ASN A 110 -9.11 4.24 8.61
CA ASN A 110 -9.66 4.83 9.81
C ASN A 110 -9.53 6.37 9.77
N PRO A 111 -10.64 7.12 9.63
CA PRO A 111 -10.60 8.58 9.66
C PRO A 111 -10.40 9.14 11.09
N THR A 112 -10.50 8.28 12.11
CA THR A 112 -10.17 8.63 13.50
C THR A 112 -8.78 8.13 13.83
N LEU A 113 -7.89 9.03 14.25
CA LEU A 113 -6.55 8.64 14.71
C LEU A 113 -6.71 7.93 16.06
N ALA A 114 -6.66 6.60 16.03
CA ALA A 114 -6.73 5.78 17.23
C ALA A 114 -5.32 5.41 17.70
N PHE A 115 -5.15 5.14 18.99
CA PHE A 115 -3.88 4.65 19.54
C PHE A 115 -3.61 3.18 19.19
N ASP A 116 -4.67 2.43 18.83
CA ASP A 116 -4.54 1.05 18.35
C ASP A 116 -4.71 1.04 16.83
N PRO A 117 -3.63 0.77 16.07
CA PRO A 117 -3.66 0.77 14.61
C PRO A 117 -4.65 -0.27 14.09
N LEU A 118 -4.91 -1.36 14.84
CA LEU A 118 -5.79 -2.44 14.42
C LEU A 118 -7.28 -2.24 14.78
N SER A 119 -7.64 -1.18 15.50
CA SER A 119 -9.01 -0.95 15.97
C SER A 119 -9.77 0.07 15.12
N GLY A 120 -11.04 -0.19 14.86
CA GLY A 120 -11.92 0.70 14.12
C GLY A 120 -11.70 0.65 12.60
N GLY A 121 -12.12 1.72 11.91
CA GLY A 121 -11.98 1.87 10.46
C GLY A 121 -12.87 1.00 9.58
N VAL A 122 -12.83 1.26 8.27
CA VAL A 122 -13.54 0.51 7.23
C VAL A 122 -12.53 -0.36 6.48
N ARG A 123 -12.79 -1.67 6.40
CA ARG A 123 -11.98 -2.63 5.67
C ARG A 123 -12.47 -2.74 4.23
N GLU A 124 -11.56 -2.57 3.29
CA GLU A 124 -11.79 -2.65 1.85
C GLU A 124 -10.94 -3.78 1.27
N GLU A 125 -11.56 -4.66 0.48
CA GLU A 125 -10.84 -5.69 -0.26
C GLU A 125 -10.29 -5.10 -1.56
N LEU A 126 -8.97 -5.18 -1.76
CA LEU A 126 -8.30 -4.63 -2.94
C LEU A 126 -8.03 -5.67 -4.01
N ALA A 127 -7.73 -6.91 -3.61
CA ALA A 127 -7.42 -8.01 -4.53
C ALA A 127 -7.67 -9.36 -3.86
N THR A 128 -8.12 -10.34 -4.64
CA THR A 128 -8.27 -11.76 -4.27
C THR A 128 -7.17 -12.60 -4.90
N GLY A 129 -6.90 -13.79 -4.35
CA GLY A 129 -5.96 -14.74 -4.95
C GLY A 129 -4.49 -14.31 -4.84
N VAL A 130 -4.17 -13.51 -3.83
CA VAL A 130 -2.82 -13.02 -3.57
C VAL A 130 -2.02 -14.15 -2.91
N ALA A 131 -0.89 -14.54 -3.47
CA ALA A 131 -0.01 -15.56 -2.91
C ALA A 131 1.05 -14.99 -1.95
N GLY A 132 1.18 -13.68 -1.86
CA GLY A 132 2.09 -13.03 -0.92
C GLY A 132 2.19 -11.52 -1.11
N LEU A 133 2.59 -10.84 -0.04
CA LEU A 133 2.83 -9.41 0.02
C LEU A 133 4.12 -9.18 0.80
N ARG A 134 4.99 -8.36 0.21
CA ARG A 134 6.23 -7.94 0.84
C ARG A 134 6.47 -6.46 0.66
N PHE A 135 6.94 -5.81 1.73
CA PHE A 135 7.38 -4.44 1.71
C PHE A 135 8.87 -4.34 2.05
N GLU A 136 9.60 -3.50 1.32
CA GLU A 136 10.96 -3.11 1.66
C GLU A 136 11.02 -1.58 1.70
N TYR A 137 11.82 -1.04 2.62
CA TYR A 137 11.84 0.37 2.98
C TYR A 137 13.24 0.94 2.76
N TYR A 138 13.33 2.06 2.05
CA TYR A 138 14.60 2.72 1.73
C TYR A 138 14.76 3.96 2.58
N ASP A 139 15.90 4.12 3.26
CA ASP A 139 16.21 5.28 4.11
C ASP A 139 17.06 6.36 3.42
N GLY A 140 17.37 6.17 2.13
CA GLY A 140 18.31 7.02 1.39
C GLY A 140 19.70 6.41 1.22
N LEU A 141 20.02 5.34 1.97
CA LEU A 141 21.29 4.61 1.91
C LEU A 141 21.04 3.13 1.59
N ASP A 142 20.26 2.44 2.41
CA ASP A 142 20.05 1.00 2.38
C ASP A 142 18.56 0.61 2.39
N TRP A 143 18.30 -0.65 2.04
CA TRP A 143 16.96 -1.24 2.07
C TRP A 143 16.76 -2.08 3.33
N TYR A 144 15.61 -1.89 3.97
CA TYR A 144 15.20 -2.57 5.19
C TYR A 144 13.93 -3.38 4.95
N ASP A 145 13.83 -4.50 5.65
CA ASP A 145 12.68 -5.40 5.62
C ASP A 145 11.55 -5.00 6.59
N SER A 146 11.82 -4.06 7.47
CA SER A 146 10.89 -3.55 8.48
C SER A 146 11.18 -2.07 8.75
N TRP A 147 10.16 -1.32 9.17
CA TRP A 147 10.29 0.09 9.48
C TRP A 147 9.49 0.46 10.72
N GLY A 148 10.01 1.40 11.51
CA GLY A 148 9.42 1.81 12.78
C GLY A 148 9.71 0.83 13.92
N ASP A 149 9.41 1.28 15.15
CA ASP A 149 9.44 0.43 16.34
C ASP A 149 8.01 -0.02 16.70
N PRO A 150 7.66 -1.32 16.54
CA PRO A 150 6.34 -1.84 16.92
C PRO A 150 6.09 -1.73 18.44
N LYS A 151 7.14 -1.53 19.25
CA LYS A 151 7.05 -1.39 20.71
C LYS A 151 7.02 0.06 21.20
N ALA A 152 7.10 1.06 20.33
CA ALA A 152 7.04 2.47 20.74
C ALA A 152 5.72 2.85 21.45
N GLY A 153 4.66 2.06 21.28
CA GLY A 153 3.39 2.18 22.01
C GLY A 153 3.29 1.35 23.31
N SER A 154 4.27 0.49 23.61
CA SER A 154 4.30 -0.35 24.81
C SER A 154 5.37 0.15 25.78
N THR A 155 5.01 0.37 27.04
CA THR A 155 5.79 1.11 28.06
C THR A 155 7.08 0.42 28.55
N LYS A 156 7.67 -0.49 27.76
CA LYS A 156 8.93 -1.19 28.07
C LYS A 156 9.70 -1.47 26.77
N SER A 157 10.54 -0.53 26.34
CA SER A 157 11.57 -0.82 25.33
C SER A 157 12.94 -0.71 25.97
N GLU A 158 13.61 -1.86 26.08
CA GLU A 158 14.99 -1.98 26.52
C GLU A 158 15.94 -1.30 25.52
N MET A 159 16.96 -0.69 26.10
CA MET A 159 17.97 0.17 25.52
C MET A 159 18.84 -0.59 24.52
N ALA A 160 18.39 -0.67 23.27
CA ALA A 160 19.22 -1.02 22.11
C ALA A 160 19.39 0.23 21.25
N THR A 161 20.62 0.48 20.80
CA THR A 161 21.03 1.60 19.94
C THR A 161 19.95 1.92 18.90
N PRO A 162 19.48 3.18 18.77
CA PRO A 162 18.40 3.52 17.86
C PRO A 162 18.86 3.20 16.44
N LYS A 163 18.23 2.19 15.81
CA LYS A 163 18.49 1.88 14.41
C LYS A 163 17.91 3.02 13.54
N PRO A 164 18.56 3.36 12.42
CA PRO A 164 18.13 4.48 11.57
C PRO A 164 16.70 4.30 11.05
N ASN A 165 16.22 3.06 10.91
CA ASN A 165 14.88 2.73 10.43
C ASN A 165 13.77 2.75 11.50
N TYR A 166 14.03 3.21 12.73
CA TYR A 166 13.01 3.25 13.80
C TYR A 166 12.25 4.57 13.88
N VAL A 167 12.76 5.64 13.29
CA VAL A 167 12.18 6.98 13.40
C VAL A 167 12.11 7.64 12.02
N GLY A 168 10.99 8.33 11.76
CA GLY A 168 10.78 9.08 10.53
C GLY A 168 10.09 8.28 9.44
N MET A 169 10.03 8.88 8.25
CA MET A 169 9.43 8.28 7.06
C MET A 169 10.53 7.71 6.17
N PRO A 170 10.31 6.56 5.51
CA PRO A 170 11.23 6.09 4.48
C PRO A 170 11.18 6.99 3.25
N ASP A 171 12.29 7.09 2.52
CA ASP A 171 12.39 7.82 1.25
C ASP A 171 11.63 7.09 0.12
N ALA A 172 11.65 5.75 0.15
CA ALA A 172 10.91 4.93 -0.79
C ALA A 172 10.45 3.62 -0.18
N VAL A 173 9.34 3.09 -0.70
CA VAL A 173 8.80 1.77 -0.36
C VAL A 173 8.73 0.95 -1.63
N ARG A 174 9.29 -0.26 -1.58
CA ARG A 174 9.14 -1.26 -2.61
C ARG A 174 8.02 -2.20 -2.22
N ILE A 175 7.02 -2.31 -3.08
CA ILE A 175 5.89 -3.20 -2.90
C ILE A 175 6.11 -4.38 -3.84
N THR A 176 6.09 -5.59 -3.30
CA THR A 176 6.10 -6.83 -4.09
C THR A 176 4.81 -7.60 -3.79
N LEU A 177 4.00 -7.80 -4.83
CA LEU A 177 2.72 -8.46 -4.79
C LEU A 177 2.81 -9.74 -5.62
N LEU A 178 2.57 -10.88 -4.99
CA LEU A 178 2.59 -12.19 -5.64
C LEU A 178 1.15 -12.65 -5.84
N PHE A 179 0.80 -13.12 -7.04
CA PHE A 179 -0.46 -13.78 -7.30
C PHE A 179 -0.23 -15.26 -7.56
N GLY A 180 -1.06 -16.10 -6.96
CA GLY A 180 -1.00 -17.54 -7.19
C GLY A 180 -1.59 -17.88 -8.55
N ALA A 181 -1.07 -18.92 -9.20
CA ALA A 181 -1.90 -19.68 -10.12
C ALA A 181 -3.06 -20.25 -9.29
N LYS A 182 -4.31 -19.98 -9.68
CA LYS A 182 -5.50 -20.45 -8.94
C LYS A 182 -5.28 -21.91 -8.55
N PRO A 183 -5.57 -22.33 -7.30
CA PRO A 183 -5.64 -23.74 -7.00
C PRO A 183 -6.73 -24.32 -7.89
N THR A 184 -6.34 -25.16 -8.84
CA THR A 184 -7.27 -25.97 -9.60
C THR A 184 -8.11 -26.74 -8.57
N PRO A 185 -9.46 -26.73 -8.66
CA PRO A 185 -10.26 -27.60 -7.82
C PRO A 185 -9.72 -29.01 -7.99
N ARG A 186 -9.37 -29.64 -6.87
CA ARG A 186 -8.79 -30.98 -6.81
C ARG A 186 -9.82 -31.99 -7.31
N GLU A 187 -9.96 -32.12 -8.62
CA GLU A 187 -10.46 -33.35 -9.22
C GLU A 187 -9.34 -34.38 -9.06
N ALA A 188 -9.63 -35.39 -8.25
CA ALA A 188 -8.76 -36.53 -8.04
C ALA A 188 -8.71 -37.34 -9.35
N SER A 189 -7.73 -37.04 -10.20
CA SER A 189 -7.23 -37.98 -11.18
C SER A 189 -5.72 -38.07 -11.03
N MET A 190 -5.28 -39.28 -10.68
CA MET A 190 -3.88 -39.68 -10.73
C MET A 190 -3.34 -39.41 -12.12
N GLU A 191 -2.36 -38.51 -12.25
CA GLU A 191 -1.28 -38.53 -13.24
C GLU A 191 -0.42 -37.27 -13.07
N THR A 192 0.86 -37.49 -12.79
CA THR A 192 2.01 -36.55 -12.89
C THR A 192 1.69 -35.06 -12.70
N GLU A 193 1.88 -34.55 -11.47
CA GLU A 193 1.80 -33.11 -11.22
C GLU A 193 2.74 -32.35 -12.18
N PRO A 194 2.21 -31.49 -13.07
CA PRO A 194 3.07 -30.55 -13.78
C PRO A 194 3.77 -29.65 -12.74
N PRO A 195 5.00 -29.20 -13.00
CA PRO A 195 5.69 -28.31 -12.07
C PRO A 195 4.78 -27.12 -11.76
N PRO A 196 4.61 -26.73 -10.49
CA PRO A 196 3.69 -25.67 -10.10
C PRO A 196 4.02 -24.41 -10.91
N GLU A 197 3.03 -23.86 -11.62
CA GLU A 197 3.24 -22.62 -12.36
C GLU A 197 3.79 -21.56 -11.38
N PRO A 198 4.92 -20.90 -11.72
CA PRO A 198 5.52 -19.94 -10.81
C PRO A 198 4.54 -18.79 -10.54
N PRO A 199 4.44 -18.32 -9.29
CA PRO A 199 3.55 -17.22 -8.97
C PRO A 199 3.94 -15.98 -9.76
N MET A 200 2.94 -15.23 -10.23
CA MET A 200 3.17 -13.98 -10.94
C MET A 200 3.56 -12.90 -9.95
N ALA A 201 4.76 -12.35 -10.09
CA ALA A 201 5.28 -11.30 -9.24
C ALA A 201 5.13 -9.93 -9.90
N PHE A 202 4.52 -9.01 -9.17
CA PHE A 202 4.38 -7.62 -9.56
C PHE A 202 5.11 -6.74 -8.56
N GLN A 203 5.97 -5.87 -9.06
CA GLN A 203 6.79 -5.01 -8.22
C GLN A 203 6.66 -3.56 -8.65
N THR A 204 6.61 -2.67 -7.67
CA THR A 204 6.71 -1.22 -7.89
C THR A 204 7.51 -0.58 -6.76
N ILE A 205 8.14 0.55 -7.07
CA ILE A 205 8.85 1.38 -6.09
C ILE A 205 8.11 2.71 -6.03
N VAL A 206 7.71 3.09 -4.82
CA VAL A 206 6.99 4.33 -4.54
C VAL A 206 7.91 5.23 -3.74
N ARG A 207 8.26 6.39 -4.29
CA ARG A 207 8.94 7.42 -3.51
C ARG A 207 7.93 8.21 -2.70
N LEU A 208 8.23 8.41 -1.43
CA LEU A 208 7.40 9.20 -0.54
C LEU A 208 7.72 10.68 -0.72
N ASN A 209 6.70 11.53 -0.66
CA ASN A 209 6.89 12.96 -0.64
C ASN A 209 7.24 13.40 0.79
N VAL A 210 8.44 13.06 1.23
CA VAL A 210 8.94 13.50 2.54
C VAL A 210 9.29 14.98 2.42
N PRO A 211 8.71 15.88 3.26
CA PRO A 211 9.18 17.24 3.31
C PRO A 211 10.62 17.22 3.81
N VAL A 212 11.56 17.62 2.96
CA VAL A 212 12.95 17.83 3.36
C VAL A 212 12.91 18.87 4.47
N VAL A 213 13.23 18.48 5.71
CA VAL A 213 13.48 19.42 6.80
C VAL A 213 14.85 20.06 6.52
N GLY A 214 14.89 20.89 5.49
CA GLY A 214 16.06 21.60 5.01
C GLY A 214 15.67 23.05 4.82
N SER A 215 16.01 23.85 5.83
CA SER A 215 16.07 25.32 5.75
C SER A 215 14.88 26.02 5.09
N SER A 216 13.71 25.99 5.73
CA SER A 216 12.87 27.18 5.67
C SER A 216 13.52 28.25 6.57
N SER A 217 14.65 28.81 6.14
CA SER A 217 14.99 30.16 6.56
C SER A 217 13.83 31.01 6.09
N SER A 218 13.00 31.44 7.03
CA SER A 218 12.05 32.51 6.80
C SER A 218 12.81 33.67 6.19
N SER A 219 12.74 33.80 4.86
CA SER A 219 13.04 35.07 4.21
C SER A 219 12.00 36.03 4.75
N GLY A 220 12.38 36.75 5.81
CA GLY A 220 11.56 37.78 6.40
C GLY A 220 11.11 38.69 5.28
N SER A 221 9.80 38.69 5.02
CA SER A 221 9.17 39.68 4.18
C SER A 221 9.35 41.01 4.90
N SER A 222 10.42 41.73 4.58
CA SER A 222 10.55 43.14 4.87
C SER A 222 9.39 43.85 4.18
N ALA A 223 8.39 44.21 4.98
CA ALA A 223 7.31 45.10 4.56
C ALA A 223 7.92 46.40 4.03
N PRO A 224 7.45 46.94 2.89
CA PRO A 224 7.91 48.25 2.43
C PRO A 224 7.48 49.31 3.46
N SER A 225 8.46 50.05 3.97
CA SER A 225 8.24 51.19 4.85
C SER A 225 7.28 52.18 4.21
N ALA A 226 6.15 52.44 4.87
CA ALA A 226 5.25 53.52 4.49
C ALA A 226 5.96 54.89 4.65
N PRO A 227 5.72 55.87 3.76
CA PRO A 227 6.31 57.19 3.87
C PRO A 227 5.71 57.96 5.05
N ALA A 228 6.56 58.71 5.75
CA ALA A 228 6.20 59.53 6.90
C ALA A 228 5.18 60.63 6.56
N GLU A 229 4.07 60.68 7.29
CA GLU A 229 3.19 61.84 7.34
C GLU A 229 3.76 62.91 8.30
N PRO A 230 3.78 64.20 7.91
CA PRO A 230 4.22 65.29 8.79
C PRO A 230 3.10 65.68 9.79
N ALA A 231 3.52 66.06 11.00
CA ALA A 231 2.65 66.46 12.10
C ALA A 231 1.82 67.72 11.79
N PRO A 232 0.57 67.84 12.31
CA PRO A 232 -0.22 69.05 12.17
C PRO A 232 0.21 70.14 13.17
N ASP A 233 0.47 71.33 12.64
CA ASP A 233 0.65 72.59 13.38
C ASP A 233 -0.60 72.91 14.21
N SER A 234 -0.38 73.31 15.47
CA SER A 234 -1.41 73.86 16.34
C SER A 234 -1.44 75.39 16.22
N PRO A 235 -2.60 76.04 16.05
CA PRO A 235 -2.68 77.49 15.88
C PRO A 235 -2.64 78.23 17.23
N GLN A 236 -2.05 79.44 17.20
CA GLN A 236 -2.39 80.54 18.12
C GLN A 236 -3.72 81.18 17.72
#